data_AF-A0A357F7R0-F1
#
_entry.id   AF-A0A357F7R0-F1
#
_cell.length_a   1.000
_cell.length_b   1.000
_cell.length_c   1.000
_cell.angle_alpha   90.00
_cell.angle_beta   90.00
_cell.angle_gamma   90.00
#
_symmetry.space_group_name_H-M   'P 1'
#
loop_
_entity.id
_entity.type
_entity.pdbx_description
1 polymer ?
#
loop_
_entity_poly.entity_id
_entity_poly.type
_entity_poly.pdbx_seq_one_letter_code
_entity_poly.pdbx_strand_id
1 'polypeptide(L)'
;MKMNNSTLSPIIKICGLTSLEQALSCVELGADWLGLNCWSGSSRYITAEKALEIVDGLPESVSTVGVFVNESTDTLESIMRETGIDLAQLHGDETPENCKKITVPWFKAFRVSPSFQPQRIQDYGGETFLLDAYSKTHYGGSGQKIDWELASTVSA
;
A
#
# COMPACT_ATOMS: atom_id res chain seq x y z
N MET A 1 -0.69 -11.02 10.48
CA MET A 1 -0.37 -11.41 9.09
C MET A 1 -0.69 -12.88 8.92
N LYS A 2 -1.74 -13.19 8.16
CA LYS A 2 -2.17 -14.58 7.93
C LYS A 2 -1.19 -15.17 6.90
N MET A 3 -0.37 -16.14 7.31
CA MET A 3 0.62 -16.77 6.44
C MET A 3 0.15 -18.17 6.05
N ASN A 4 -0.06 -18.40 4.75
CA ASN A 4 -0.18 -19.74 4.21
C ASN A 4 1.20 -20.42 4.17
N ASN A 5 1.23 -21.69 4.54
CA ASN A 5 2.46 -22.46 4.72
C ASN A 5 3.09 -22.85 3.35
N SER A 6 4.42 -22.77 3.26
CA SER A 6 5.32 -23.41 2.27
C SER A 6 5.32 -22.97 0.79
N THR A 7 6.11 -21.93 0.47
CA THR A 7 7.07 -21.74 -0.65
C THR A 7 7.48 -20.25 -0.70
N LEU A 8 8.73 -19.93 -1.03
CA LEU A 8 9.24 -18.54 -1.24
C LEU A 8 8.60 -17.91 -2.49
N SER A 9 7.28 -17.73 -2.47
CA SER A 9 6.51 -17.16 -3.56
C SER A 9 6.36 -15.65 -3.33
N PRO A 10 6.47 -14.82 -4.38
CA PRO A 10 6.30 -13.38 -4.23
C PRO A 10 4.87 -13.05 -3.80
N ILE A 11 4.72 -12.11 -2.86
CA ILE A 11 3.42 -11.55 -2.52
C ILE A 11 2.93 -10.69 -3.68
N ILE A 12 1.73 -10.98 -4.19
CA ILE A 12 1.10 -10.26 -5.29
C ILE A 12 0.02 -9.33 -4.74
N LYS A 13 0.24 -8.02 -4.90
CA LYS A 13 -0.74 -6.98 -4.57
C LYS A 13 -1.40 -6.40 -5.81
N ILE A 14 -2.73 -6.40 -5.87
CA ILE A 14 -3.51 -5.70 -6.91
C ILE A 14 -4.09 -4.41 -6.34
N CYS A 15 -3.77 -3.26 -6.91
CA CYS A 15 -4.02 -1.95 -6.29
C CYS A 15 -4.99 -1.05 -7.09
N GLY A 16 -5.79 -0.28 -6.36
CA GLY A 16 -6.72 0.70 -6.92
C GLY A 16 -8.04 0.08 -7.38
N LEU A 17 -8.52 -0.91 -6.62
CA LEU A 17 -9.82 -1.54 -6.82
C LEU A 17 -10.92 -0.59 -6.36
N THR A 18 -12.04 -0.55 -7.10
CA THR A 18 -13.14 0.38 -6.82
C THR A 18 -14.49 -0.29 -6.67
N SER A 19 -14.56 -1.62 -6.85
CA SER A 19 -15.77 -2.42 -6.62
C SER A 19 -15.46 -3.78 -5.99
N LEU A 20 -16.45 -4.34 -5.29
CA LEU A 20 -16.36 -5.67 -4.69
C LEU A 20 -16.17 -6.77 -5.75
N GLU A 21 -16.83 -6.64 -6.90
CA GLU A 21 -16.69 -7.58 -8.02
C GLU A 21 -15.23 -7.69 -8.48
N GLN A 22 -14.54 -6.56 -8.70
CA GLN A 22 -13.12 -6.54 -9.05
C GLN A 22 -12.27 -7.20 -7.97
N ALA A 23 -12.58 -6.92 -6.71
CA ALA A 23 -11.86 -7.45 -5.57
C ALA A 23 -11.98 -8.98 -5.50
N LEU A 24 -13.20 -9.51 -5.63
CA LEU A 24 -13.46 -10.95 -5.67
C LEU A 24 -12.78 -11.64 -6.86
N SER A 25 -12.82 -11.05 -8.06
CA SER A 25 -12.07 -11.59 -9.21
C SER A 25 -10.57 -11.66 -8.95
N CYS A 26 -10.00 -10.67 -8.25
CA CYS A 26 -8.58 -10.71 -7.88
C CYS A 26 -8.28 -11.81 -6.86
N VAL A 27 -9.19 -12.05 -5.90
CA VAL A 27 -9.07 -13.16 -4.95
C VAL A 27 -9.10 -14.51 -5.66
N GLU A 28 -10.03 -14.72 -6.60
CA GLU A 28 -10.13 -15.96 -7.39
C GLU A 28 -8.85 -16.23 -8.21
N LEU A 29 -8.18 -15.18 -8.66
CA LEU A 29 -6.91 -15.26 -9.38
C LEU A 29 -5.68 -15.42 -8.46
N GLY A 30 -5.87 -15.45 -7.14
CA GLY A 30 -4.82 -15.72 -6.16
C GLY A 30 -4.02 -14.48 -5.74
N ALA A 31 -4.60 -13.28 -5.79
CA ALA A 31 -3.97 -12.10 -5.19
C ALA A 31 -3.83 -12.25 -3.67
N ASP A 32 -2.66 -11.94 -3.12
CA ASP A 32 -2.41 -11.97 -1.68
C ASP A 32 -2.98 -10.72 -1.01
N TRP A 33 -2.74 -9.54 -1.61
CA TRP A 33 -3.13 -8.24 -1.07
C TRP A 33 -3.98 -7.43 -2.06
N LEU A 34 -4.98 -6.71 -1.54
CA LEU A 34 -5.88 -5.85 -2.32
C LEU A 34 -5.74 -4.39 -1.88
N GLY A 35 -5.43 -3.51 -2.82
CA GLY A 35 -5.22 -2.08 -2.56
C GLY A 35 -6.46 -1.24 -2.82
N LEU A 36 -6.89 -0.50 -1.81
CA LEU A 36 -8.00 0.45 -1.83
C LEU A 36 -7.43 1.86 -1.72
N ASN A 37 -7.78 2.76 -2.63
CA ASN A 37 -7.20 4.11 -2.64
C ASN A 37 -8.06 5.07 -1.80
N CYS A 38 -7.55 5.48 -0.64
CA CYS A 38 -8.24 6.35 0.30
C CYS A 38 -7.86 7.84 0.11
N TRP A 39 -7.10 8.17 -0.93
CA TRP A 39 -6.69 9.55 -1.23
C TRP A 39 -7.54 10.17 -2.34
N SER A 40 -8.24 11.25 -2.02
CA SER A 40 -9.19 11.94 -2.92
C SER A 40 -8.57 12.53 -4.19
N GLY A 41 -7.23 12.69 -4.24
CA GLY A 41 -6.52 13.12 -5.45
C GLY A 41 -6.31 12.02 -6.50
N SER A 42 -6.73 10.79 -6.23
CA SER A 42 -6.62 9.65 -7.15
C SER A 42 -7.87 9.48 -8.00
N SER A 43 -7.71 9.15 -9.29
CA SER A 43 -8.83 8.72 -10.15
C SER A 43 -9.48 7.41 -9.70
N ARG A 44 -8.79 6.64 -8.84
CA ARG A 44 -9.26 5.37 -8.26
C ARG A 44 -9.68 5.54 -6.80
N TYR A 45 -9.86 6.78 -6.35
CA TYR A 45 -10.33 7.07 -4.99
C TYR A 45 -11.67 6.39 -4.72
N ILE A 46 -11.80 5.83 -3.52
CA ILE A 46 -13.07 5.37 -2.96
C ILE A 46 -13.30 5.97 -1.58
N THR A 47 -14.57 6.18 -1.22
CA THR A 47 -14.93 6.66 0.11
C THR A 47 -14.77 5.57 1.17
N ALA A 48 -14.78 5.94 2.45
CA ALA A 48 -14.72 4.99 3.55
C ALA A 48 -15.90 4.00 3.51
N GLU A 49 -17.11 4.47 3.17
CA GLU A 49 -18.29 3.60 3.04
C GLU A 49 -18.10 2.56 1.94
N LYS A 50 -17.50 2.95 0.81
CA LYS A 50 -17.22 2.03 -0.29
C LYS A 50 -16.09 1.06 0.05
N ALA A 51 -15.08 1.52 0.78
CA ALA A 51 -14.02 0.65 1.28
C ALA A 51 -14.60 -0.40 2.24
N LEU A 52 -15.46 -0.01 3.18
CA LEU A 52 -16.16 -0.92 4.09
C LEU A 52 -17.00 -1.96 3.31
N GLU A 53 -17.80 -1.53 2.33
CA GLU A 53 -18.59 -2.44 1.47
C GLU A 53 -17.70 -3.51 0.81
N ILE A 54 -16.51 -3.11 0.33
CA ILE A 54 -15.57 -4.03 -0.30
C ILE A 54 -14.96 -4.96 0.76
N VAL A 55 -14.47 -4.42 1.88
CA VAL A 55 -13.80 -5.20 2.93
C VAL A 55 -14.75 -6.24 3.54
N ASP A 56 -15.99 -5.85 3.87
CA ASP A 56 -17.01 -6.76 4.44
C ASP A 56 -17.40 -7.90 3.48
N GLY A 57 -17.26 -7.67 2.18
CA GLY A 57 -17.57 -8.68 1.15
C GLY A 57 -16.43 -9.65 0.85
N LEU A 58 -15.24 -9.45 1.41
CA LEU A 58 -14.06 -10.26 1.10
C LEU A 58 -13.91 -11.47 2.04
N PRO A 59 -13.36 -12.58 1.54
CA PRO A 59 -13.00 -13.71 2.38
C PRO A 59 -11.78 -13.39 3.25
N GLU A 60 -11.68 -14.05 4.39
CA GLU A 60 -10.58 -13.90 5.34
C GLU A 60 -9.19 -14.29 4.82
N SER A 61 -9.10 -14.90 3.64
CA SER A 61 -7.87 -15.40 3.01
C SER A 61 -7.01 -14.33 2.35
N VAL A 62 -7.52 -13.11 2.19
CA VAL A 62 -6.81 -11.99 1.55
C VAL A 62 -6.58 -10.86 2.55
N SER A 63 -5.51 -10.09 2.38
CA SER A 63 -5.28 -8.86 3.18
C SER A 63 -5.63 -7.61 2.38
N THR A 64 -6.13 -6.59 3.06
CA THR A 64 -6.53 -5.31 2.46
C THR A 64 -5.55 -4.21 2.82
N VAL A 65 -5.30 -3.31 1.88
CA VAL A 65 -4.30 -2.24 2.02
C VAL A 65 -4.91 -0.90 1.61
N GLY A 66 -5.04 0.01 2.56
CA GLY A 66 -5.45 1.40 2.31
C GLY A 66 -4.27 2.23 1.83
N VAL A 67 -4.41 2.92 0.69
CA VAL A 67 -3.38 3.85 0.19
C VAL A 67 -3.69 5.25 0.66
N PHE A 68 -2.77 5.82 1.44
CA PHE A 68 -2.88 7.16 2.01
C PHE A 68 -1.74 8.05 1.48
N VAL A 69 -2.03 9.34 1.31
CA VAL A 69 -1.06 10.34 0.85
C VAL A 69 -1.14 11.55 1.76
N ASN A 70 -0.14 11.73 2.63
CA ASN A 70 -0.04 12.87 3.54
C ASN A 70 -1.29 13.06 4.43
N GLU A 71 -2.00 11.97 4.73
CA GLU A 71 -3.18 12.00 5.60
C GLU A 71 -2.74 12.14 7.06
N SER A 72 -3.60 12.75 7.90
CA SER A 72 -3.32 12.83 9.33
C SER A 72 -3.41 11.46 10.00
N THR A 73 -2.64 11.23 11.08
CA THR A 73 -2.69 9.98 11.83
C THR A 73 -4.11 9.66 12.30
N ASP A 74 -4.82 10.65 12.86
CA ASP A 74 -6.18 10.48 13.38
C ASP A 74 -7.15 10.07 12.27
N THR A 75 -7.11 10.73 11.11
CA THR A 75 -7.97 10.41 9.97
C THR A 75 -7.67 9.01 9.43
N LEU A 76 -6.39 8.69 9.19
CA LEU A 76 -5.95 7.41 8.67
C LEU A 76 -6.41 6.26 9.56
N GLU A 77 -6.17 6.38 10.88
CA GLU A 77 -6.56 5.34 11.84
C GLU A 77 -8.08 5.24 11.99
N SER A 78 -8.83 6.34 11.87
CA SER A 78 -10.29 6.29 11.84
C SER A 78 -10.80 5.52 10.63
N ILE A 79 -10.29 5.82 9.44
CA ILE A 79 -10.67 5.11 8.20
C ILE A 79 -10.35 3.61 8.34
N MET A 80 -9.15 3.25 8.80
CA MET A 80 -8.80 1.83 8.95
C MET A 80 -9.71 1.11 9.95
N ARG A 81 -10.02 1.74 11.09
CA ARG A 81 -10.92 1.17 12.10
C ARG A 81 -12.35 1.03 11.60
N GLU A 82 -12.85 2.02 10.87
CA GLU A 82 -14.23 2.04 10.34
C GLU A 82 -14.42 1.03 9.20
N THR A 83 -13.39 0.82 8.38
CA THR A 83 -13.45 -0.01 7.17
C THR A 83 -12.97 -1.44 7.38
N GLY A 84 -12.21 -1.70 8.46
CA GLY A 84 -11.56 -3.00 8.67
C GLY A 84 -10.32 -3.24 7.80
N ILE A 85 -9.76 -2.21 7.17
CA ILE A 85 -8.53 -2.33 6.37
C ILE A 85 -7.36 -2.83 7.24
N ASP A 86 -6.63 -3.83 6.74
CA ASP A 86 -5.59 -4.51 7.52
C ASP A 86 -4.27 -3.72 7.61
N LEU A 87 -3.85 -3.05 6.53
CA LEU A 87 -2.58 -2.31 6.45
C LEU A 87 -2.73 -0.94 5.79
N ALA A 88 -1.98 0.05 6.26
CA ALA A 88 -1.79 1.33 5.57
C ALA A 88 -0.53 1.32 4.69
N GLN A 89 -0.69 1.70 3.42
CA GLN A 89 0.40 2.08 2.53
C GLN A 89 0.55 3.61 2.54
N LEU A 90 1.66 4.10 3.09
CA LEU A 90 1.98 5.53 3.15
C LEU A 90 2.72 5.95 1.88
N HIS A 91 2.03 6.65 0.97
CA HIS A 91 2.50 6.95 -0.39
C HIS A 91 2.86 8.41 -0.63
N GLY A 92 2.73 9.26 0.40
CA GLY A 92 3.10 10.67 0.36
C GLY A 92 4.56 10.93 0.74
N ASP A 93 4.76 12.09 1.36
CA ASP A 93 6.02 12.63 1.84
C ASP A 93 6.12 12.51 3.38
N GLU A 94 5.43 11.52 3.96
CA GLU A 94 5.39 11.30 5.39
C GLU A 94 6.81 11.09 5.94
N THR A 95 7.18 11.83 6.99
CA THR A 95 8.50 11.70 7.62
C THR A 95 8.54 10.53 8.59
N PRO A 96 9.72 9.99 8.94
CA PRO A 96 9.85 8.97 9.99
C PRO A 96 9.18 9.35 11.31
N GLU A 97 9.27 10.62 11.72
CA GLU A 97 8.68 11.14 12.95
C GLU A 97 7.15 11.11 12.93
N ASN A 98 6.54 11.35 11.77
CA ASN A 98 5.10 11.22 11.60
C ASN A 98 4.68 9.75 11.61
N CYS A 99 5.45 8.89 10.93
CA CYS A 99 5.14 7.46 10.88
C CYS A 99 5.22 6.79 12.26
N LYS A 100 6.13 7.24 13.14
CA LYS A 100 6.22 6.77 14.54
C LYS A 100 4.96 7.02 15.39
N LYS A 101 4.08 7.92 14.97
CA LYS A 101 2.81 8.21 15.67
C LYS A 101 1.70 7.25 15.27
N ILE A 102 1.85 6.53 14.16
CA ILE A 102 0.86 5.60 13.62
C ILE A 102 0.95 4.29 14.38
N THR A 103 -0.17 3.84 14.92
CA THR A 103 -0.30 2.66 15.78
C THR A 103 -0.84 1.42 15.06
N VAL A 104 -1.56 1.64 13.95
CA VAL A 104 -2.05 0.59 13.05
C VAL A 104 -0.93 0.05 12.15
N PRO A 105 -1.03 -1.19 11.61
CA PRO A 105 -0.01 -1.73 10.72
C PRO A 105 0.17 -0.87 9.46
N TRP A 106 1.41 -0.54 9.11
CA TRP A 106 1.71 0.27 7.93
C TRP A 106 3.04 -0.12 7.26
N PHE A 107 3.19 0.27 5.99
CA PHE A 107 4.47 0.26 5.27
C PHE A 107 4.64 1.52 4.42
N LYS A 108 5.88 1.94 4.20
CA LYS A 108 6.20 3.14 3.41
C LYS A 108 6.39 2.79 1.95
N ALA A 109 5.76 3.56 1.07
CA ALA A 109 6.12 3.60 -0.33
C ALA A 109 7.08 4.76 -0.61
N PHE A 110 8.15 4.48 -1.33
CA PHE A 110 9.20 5.40 -1.73
C PHE A 110 9.18 5.60 -3.24
N ARG A 111 9.08 6.86 -3.67
CA ARG A 111 9.23 7.17 -5.09
C ARG A 111 10.71 7.24 -5.43
N VAL A 112 11.16 6.29 -6.25
CA VAL A 112 12.57 6.16 -6.63
C VAL A 112 12.88 7.12 -7.77
N SER A 113 13.50 8.25 -7.44
CA SER A 113 14.14 9.15 -8.40
C SER A 113 15.62 8.78 -8.58
N PRO A 114 16.32 9.31 -9.60
CA PRO A 114 17.77 9.15 -9.72
C PRO A 114 18.59 9.68 -8.53
N SER A 115 17.98 10.52 -7.68
CA SER A 115 18.59 11.04 -6.45
C SER A 115 18.14 10.32 -5.19
N PHE A 116 17.36 9.24 -5.32
CA PHE A 116 16.89 8.45 -4.18
C PHE A 116 18.07 7.78 -3.48
N GLN A 117 18.05 7.80 -2.16
CA GLN A 117 19.07 7.21 -1.31
C GLN A 117 18.46 6.00 -0.57
N PRO A 118 18.83 4.76 -0.94
CA PRO A 118 18.40 3.53 -0.29
C PRO A 118 18.45 3.52 1.23
N GLN A 119 19.46 4.16 1.82
CA GLN A 119 19.69 4.21 3.26
C GLN A 119 18.51 4.83 4.01
N ARG A 120 17.76 5.73 3.36
CA ARG A 120 16.58 6.38 3.94
C ARG A 120 15.45 5.41 4.28
N ILE A 121 15.43 4.21 3.70
CA ILE A 121 14.42 3.19 4.03
C ILE A 121 14.57 2.78 5.51
N GLN A 122 15.81 2.67 5.99
CA GLN A 122 16.11 2.26 7.37
C GLN A 122 15.57 3.24 8.41
N ASP A 123 15.47 4.53 8.05
CA ASP A 123 14.95 5.58 8.94
C ASP A 123 13.48 5.33 9.36
N TYR A 124 12.72 4.58 8.54
CA TYR A 124 11.32 4.26 8.79
C TYR A 124 11.13 2.98 9.64
N GLY A 125 12.17 2.16 9.80
CA GLY A 125 12.18 1.02 10.73
C GLY A 125 11.22 -0.14 10.41
N GLY A 126 10.64 -0.19 9.21
CA GLY A 126 9.74 -1.26 8.77
C GLY A 126 10.43 -2.34 7.94
N GLU A 127 9.99 -3.58 8.08
CA GLU A 127 10.48 -4.73 7.27
C GLU A 127 9.87 -4.74 5.86
N THR A 128 8.67 -4.14 5.72
CA THR A 128 7.97 -4.01 4.44
C THR A 128 8.09 -2.58 3.94
N PHE A 129 8.44 -2.42 2.67
CA PHE A 129 8.39 -1.15 1.95
C PHE A 129 8.07 -1.39 0.49
N LEU A 130 7.63 -0.35 -0.20
CA LEU A 130 7.35 -0.39 -1.63
C LEU A 130 8.24 0.61 -2.35
N LEU A 131 8.96 0.15 -3.37
CA LEU A 131 9.60 1.05 -4.32
C LEU A 131 8.62 1.32 -5.45
N ASP A 132 8.26 2.59 -5.65
CA ASP A 132 7.43 3.03 -6.77
C ASP A 132 8.29 3.80 -7.75
N ALA A 133 8.06 3.61 -9.06
CA ALA A 133 8.77 4.37 -10.07
C ALA A 133 8.35 5.85 -10.01
N TYR A 134 9.32 6.75 -9.94
CA TYR A 134 9.02 8.17 -9.92
C TYR A 134 8.29 8.61 -11.20
N SER A 135 7.18 9.33 -11.05
CA SER A 135 6.50 10.03 -12.13
C SER A 135 6.44 11.50 -11.80
N LYS A 136 6.90 12.36 -12.72
CA LYS A 136 6.86 13.82 -12.55
C LYS A 136 5.44 14.39 -12.44
N THR A 137 4.41 13.63 -12.84
CA THR A 137 3.05 14.15 -13.02
C THR A 137 1.96 13.38 -12.29
N HIS A 138 2.23 12.18 -11.77
CA HIS A 138 1.20 11.33 -11.15
C HIS A 138 1.73 10.59 -9.92
N TYR A 139 0.85 10.33 -8.95
CA TYR A 139 1.09 9.37 -7.88
C TYR A 139 0.80 7.95 -8.43
N GLY A 140 1.83 7.31 -8.99
CA GLY A 140 1.78 5.97 -9.60
C GLY A 140 1.36 5.91 -11.08
N GLY A 141 1.72 4.82 -11.78
CA GLY A 141 1.16 4.48 -13.11
C GLY A 141 1.82 5.08 -14.36
N SER A 142 3.09 5.52 -14.32
CA SER A 142 3.75 6.21 -15.45
C SER A 142 4.45 5.32 -16.49
N GLY A 143 4.57 4.01 -16.24
CA GLY A 143 5.33 3.10 -17.11
C GLY A 143 6.85 3.29 -17.09
N GLN A 144 7.38 4.13 -16.20
CA GLN A 144 8.82 4.22 -15.96
C GLN A 144 9.29 3.02 -15.13
N LYS A 145 10.40 2.40 -15.53
CA LYS A 145 10.97 1.26 -14.82
C LYS A 145 11.79 1.77 -13.63
N ILE A 146 11.68 1.09 -12.51
CA ILE A 146 12.64 1.25 -11.41
C ILE A 146 13.99 0.71 -11.88
N ASP A 147 15.07 1.33 -11.41
CA ASP A 147 16.40 0.76 -11.57
C ASP A 147 16.50 -0.55 -10.76
N TRP A 148 16.58 -1.67 -11.47
CA TRP A 148 16.65 -3.00 -10.86
C TRP A 148 17.93 -3.21 -10.07
N GLU A 149 19.04 -2.55 -10.45
CA GLU A 149 20.26 -2.60 -9.67
C GLU A 149 20.03 -1.94 -8.32
N LEU A 150 19.39 -0.76 -8.29
CA LEU A 150 19.02 -0.11 -7.04
C LEU A 150 18.10 -0.97 -6.18
N ALA A 151 17.07 -1.58 -6.79
CA ALA A 151 16.17 -2.48 -6.07
C ALA A 151 16.92 -3.66 -5.42
N SER A 152 17.93 -4.22 -6.12
CA SER A 152 18.76 -5.31 -5.58
C SER A 152 19.62 -4.90 -4.38
N THR A 153 19.96 -3.61 -4.26
CA THR A 153 20.74 -3.11 -3.10
C THR A 153 19.94 -3.04 -1.81
N VAL A 154 18.60 -3.10 -1.89
CA VAL A 154 17.69 -2.97 -0.74
C VAL A 154 16.86 -4.22 -0.47
N SER A 155 16.86 -5.19 -1.39
CA SER A 155 16.32 -6.52 -1.12
C SER A 155 17.29 -7.28 -0.22
N ALA A 156 16.93 -7.47 1.06
CA ALA A 156 17.64 -8.33 1.99
C ALA A 156 17.23 -9.79 1.82
#